data_AF-A0A1G8G8W5-F1
#
_entry.id   AF-A0A1G8G8W5-F1
#
_cell.length_a   1.000
_cell.length_b   1.000
_cell.length_c   1.000
_cell.angle_alpha   90.00
_cell.angle_beta   90.00
_cell.angle_gamma   90.00
#
_symmetry.space_group_name_H-M   'P 1'
#
loop_
_entity.id
_entity.type
_entity.pdbx_description
1 polymer ?
#
loop_
_entity_poly.entity_id
_entity_poly.type
_entity_poly.pdbx_seq_one_letter_code
_entity_poly.pdbx_strand_id
1 'polypeptide(L)'
;MGLLHPYIRLAALGLPLWLAGCASQPAEEQHQLYRNDMLQAKLLIASADPANYALANSLLDRAKDHDQRGEASFYDALLKIRQHAPAEQVLPLLERAANADQPYAVALLYRAYSQPMLVQHADPQRAAQYRAAYAQLDVAKSGYPSFERAQEIVEMLLTQQPPAQ
;
A
#
# COMPACT_ATOMS: atom_id res chain seq x y z
N MET A 1 82.10 -19.89 -14.09
CA MET A 1 81.50 -20.37 -15.36
C MET A 1 80.73 -21.65 -15.06
N GLY A 2 79.48 -21.73 -15.54
CA GLY A 2 78.54 -22.85 -15.37
C GLY A 2 77.69 -22.77 -14.10
N LEU A 3 76.38 -23.04 -14.06
CA LEU A 3 75.27 -23.11 -15.03
C LEU A 3 74.02 -23.44 -14.18
N LEU A 4 72.84 -23.03 -14.64
CA LEU A 4 71.49 -23.56 -14.33
C LEU A 4 70.67 -22.95 -13.15
N HIS A 5 69.66 -22.18 -13.58
CA HIS A 5 68.28 -21.95 -13.09
C HIS A 5 67.63 -23.06 -12.22
N PRO A 6 66.42 -22.88 -11.64
CA PRO A 6 65.49 -21.73 -11.63
C PRO A 6 65.01 -21.40 -10.19
N TYR A 7 64.19 -20.38 -9.96
CA TYR A 7 63.02 -20.52 -9.06
C TYR A 7 62.02 -19.39 -9.35
N ILE A 8 61.00 -19.78 -10.10
CA ILE A 8 59.72 -19.12 -10.24
C ILE A 8 59.10 -19.00 -8.85
N ARG A 9 58.75 -17.78 -8.44
CA ARG A 9 57.70 -17.55 -7.44
C ARG A 9 56.79 -16.44 -7.93
N LEU A 10 55.87 -16.81 -8.82
CA LEU A 10 54.60 -16.11 -8.94
C LEU A 10 53.94 -16.15 -7.56
N ALA A 11 53.82 -14.99 -6.92
CA ALA A 11 52.98 -14.81 -5.76
C ALA A 11 51.52 -14.90 -6.22
N ALA A 12 50.97 -16.11 -6.20
CA ALA A 12 49.54 -16.33 -6.27
C ALA A 12 48.92 -15.88 -4.94
N LEU A 13 48.51 -14.62 -4.87
CA LEU A 13 47.60 -14.12 -3.84
C LEU A 13 46.20 -14.69 -4.15
N GLY A 14 45.90 -15.82 -3.51
CA GLY A 14 44.57 -16.42 -3.49
C GLY A 14 43.61 -15.58 -2.66
N LEU A 15 42.44 -15.29 -3.25
CA LEU A 15 41.25 -14.75 -2.62
C LEU A 15 40.83 -15.56 -1.38
N PRO A 16 40.21 -14.91 -0.39
CA PRO A 16 38.82 -15.31 -0.13
C PRO A 16 37.93 -14.07 0.08
N LEU A 17 37.27 -13.63 -0.99
CA LEU A 17 36.05 -12.84 -0.90
C LEU A 17 34.88 -13.80 -1.12
N TRP A 18 34.57 -14.58 -0.09
CA TRP A 18 33.32 -15.32 0.00
C TRP A 18 32.63 -14.91 1.29
N LEU A 19 31.30 -14.74 1.19
CA LEU A 19 30.33 -14.56 2.28
C LEU A 19 29.98 -13.11 2.67
N ALA A 20 29.26 -12.41 1.79
CA ALA A 20 28.29 -11.38 2.20
C ALA A 20 27.31 -11.06 1.06
N GLY A 21 26.41 -11.98 0.70
CA GLY A 21 25.52 -11.74 -0.44
C GLY A 21 24.28 -12.63 -0.56
N CYS A 22 23.70 -13.14 0.54
CA CYS A 22 22.51 -14.01 0.47
C CYS A 22 21.34 -13.60 1.38
N ALA A 23 21.40 -12.45 2.06
CA ALA A 23 20.29 -12.00 2.92
C ALA A 23 19.28 -11.08 2.20
N SER A 24 19.63 -10.53 1.03
CA SER A 24 18.82 -9.52 0.32
C SER A 24 17.83 -10.08 -0.70
N GLN A 25 18.10 -11.25 -1.28
CA GLN A 25 17.27 -11.86 -2.33
C GLN A 25 15.82 -12.15 -1.89
N PRO A 26 15.55 -12.79 -0.74
CA PRO A 26 14.17 -13.11 -0.35
C PRO A 26 13.33 -11.86 -0.04
N ALA A 27 13.93 -10.82 0.54
CA ALA A 27 13.24 -9.57 0.84
C ALA A 27 12.89 -8.79 -0.44
N GLU A 28 13.77 -8.80 -1.43
CA GLU A 28 13.54 -8.12 -2.70
C GLU A 28 12.47 -8.83 -3.54
N GLU A 29 12.47 -10.17 -3.57
CA GLU A 29 11.41 -10.98 -4.19
C GLU A 29 10.05 -10.73 -3.55
N GLN A 30 9.96 -10.72 -2.21
CA GLN A 30 8.73 -10.39 -1.48
C GLN A 30 8.23 -8.99 -1.83
N HIS A 31 9.12 -8.01 -1.92
CA HIS A 31 8.76 -6.64 -2.28
C HIS A 31 8.29 -6.52 -3.74
N GLN A 32 8.84 -7.31 -4.66
CA GLN A 32 8.36 -7.37 -6.04
C GLN A 32 6.99 -8.06 -6.15
N LEU A 33 6.76 -9.13 -5.39
CA LEU A 33 5.47 -9.81 -5.34
C LEU A 33 4.38 -8.89 -4.80
N TYR A 34 4.64 -8.21 -3.69
CA TYR A 34 3.75 -7.18 -3.13
C TYR A 34 3.37 -6.13 -4.18
N ARG A 35 4.36 -5.59 -4.91
CA ARG A 35 4.11 -4.58 -5.94
C ARG A 35 3.27 -5.10 -7.09
N ASN A 36 3.48 -6.34 -7.52
CA ASN A 36 2.66 -6.98 -8.55
C ASN A 36 1.21 -7.17 -8.08
N ASP A 37 1.04 -7.73 -6.88
CA ASP A 37 -0.27 -8.00 -6.30
C ASP A 37 -1.07 -6.71 -6.14
N MET A 38 -0.44 -5.66 -5.60
CA MET A 38 -1.07 -4.35 -5.45
C MET A 38 -1.40 -3.71 -6.79
N LEU A 39 -0.52 -3.78 -7.80
CA LEU A 39 -0.81 -3.23 -9.13
C LEU A 39 -2.00 -3.95 -9.76
N GLN A 40 -2.00 -5.28 -9.75
CA GLN A 40 -3.06 -6.08 -10.34
C GLN A 40 -4.39 -5.86 -9.60
N ALA A 41 -4.39 -5.82 -8.27
CA ALA A 41 -5.58 -5.51 -7.48
C ALA A 41 -6.16 -4.13 -7.83
N LYS A 42 -5.32 -3.10 -7.94
CA LYS A 42 -5.76 -1.74 -8.31
C LYS A 42 -6.39 -1.68 -9.69
N LEU A 43 -5.85 -2.39 -10.68
CA LEU A 43 -6.43 -2.45 -12.03
C LEU A 43 -7.80 -3.16 -12.02
N LEU A 44 -7.91 -4.26 -11.29
CA LEU A 44 -9.16 -5.01 -11.13
C LEU A 44 -10.23 -4.21 -10.39
N ILE A 45 -9.84 -3.41 -9.40
CA ILE A 45 -10.76 -2.48 -8.72
C ILE A 45 -11.13 -1.35 -9.68
N ALA A 46 -10.17 -0.74 -10.38
CA ALA A 46 -10.42 0.38 -11.29
C ALA A 46 -11.35 0.03 -12.46
N SER A 47 -11.43 -1.23 -12.89
CA SER A 47 -12.38 -1.67 -13.92
C SER A 47 -13.84 -1.61 -13.46
N ALA A 48 -14.07 -1.55 -12.14
CA ALA A 48 -15.38 -1.50 -11.50
C ALA A 48 -16.34 -2.62 -11.93
N ASP A 49 -15.78 -3.76 -12.36
CA ASP A 49 -16.52 -4.98 -12.71
C ASP A 49 -16.58 -5.94 -11.51
N PRO A 50 -17.78 -6.25 -10.98
CA PRO A 50 -17.95 -7.16 -9.85
C PRO A 50 -17.35 -8.55 -10.06
N ALA A 51 -17.24 -9.03 -11.30
CA ALA A 51 -16.62 -10.32 -11.60
C ALA A 51 -15.14 -10.38 -11.17
N ASN A 52 -14.48 -9.23 -11.11
CA ASN A 52 -13.07 -9.11 -10.72
C ASN A 52 -12.85 -9.02 -9.20
N TYR A 53 -13.91 -8.81 -8.41
CA TYR A 53 -13.77 -8.48 -6.98
C TYR A 53 -13.21 -9.65 -6.16
N ALA A 54 -13.54 -10.89 -6.48
CA ALA A 54 -13.00 -12.05 -5.78
C ALA A 54 -11.47 -12.17 -5.96
N LEU A 55 -10.99 -11.96 -7.19
CA LEU A 55 -9.56 -11.97 -7.49
C LEU A 55 -8.86 -10.79 -6.83
N ALA A 56 -9.43 -9.58 -6.92
CA ALA A 56 -8.88 -8.40 -6.25
C ALA A 56 -8.73 -8.59 -4.74
N ASN A 57 -9.74 -9.16 -4.05
CA ASN A 57 -9.65 -9.49 -2.63
C ASN A 57 -8.48 -10.46 -2.35
N SER A 58 -8.34 -11.52 -3.15
CA SER A 58 -7.27 -12.51 -2.95
C SER A 58 -5.87 -11.90 -3.09
N LEU A 59 -5.69 -10.97 -4.03
CA LEU A 59 -4.43 -10.26 -4.23
C LEU A 59 -4.13 -9.30 -3.07
N LEU A 60 -5.15 -8.56 -2.61
CA LEU A 60 -5.02 -7.68 -1.44
C LEU A 60 -4.70 -8.48 -0.17
N ASP A 61 -5.34 -9.63 0.03
CA ASP A 61 -5.08 -10.49 1.19
C ASP A 61 -3.64 -10.97 1.24
N ARG A 62 -3.06 -11.38 0.10
CA ARG A 62 -1.62 -11.71 0.04
C ARG A 62 -0.73 -10.49 0.26
N ALA A 63 -1.10 -9.34 -0.28
CA ALA A 63 -0.31 -8.12 -0.17
C ALA A 63 -0.27 -7.57 1.26
N LYS A 64 -1.30 -7.81 2.08
CA LYS A 64 -1.40 -7.31 3.47
C LYS A 64 -0.21 -7.70 4.34
N ASP A 65 0.33 -8.91 4.17
CA ASP A 65 1.45 -9.40 4.98
C ASP A 65 2.74 -8.58 4.81
N HIS A 66 2.84 -7.82 3.71
CA HIS A 66 3.98 -6.99 3.37
C HIS A 66 3.63 -5.50 3.24
N ASP A 67 2.40 -5.10 3.57
CA ASP A 67 1.91 -3.74 3.45
C ASP A 67 2.30 -2.88 4.66
N GLN A 68 3.35 -2.08 4.49
CA GLN A 68 3.84 -1.18 5.54
C GLN A 68 3.06 0.14 5.65
N ARG A 69 2.31 0.51 4.60
CA ARG A 69 1.69 1.84 4.48
C ARG A 69 0.17 1.78 4.47
N GLY A 70 -0.40 0.64 4.86
CA GLY A 70 -1.84 0.43 4.92
C GLY A 70 -2.56 0.53 3.57
N GLU A 71 -1.84 0.45 2.45
CA GLU A 71 -2.42 0.59 1.12
C GLU A 71 -3.34 -0.59 0.78
N ALA A 72 -2.95 -1.83 1.09
CA ALA A 72 -3.77 -3.01 0.87
C ALA A 72 -5.05 -2.96 1.71
N SER A 73 -4.95 -2.52 2.96
CA SER A 73 -6.12 -2.34 3.84
C SER A 73 -7.06 -1.24 3.32
N PHE A 74 -6.53 -0.15 2.79
CA PHE A 74 -7.33 0.90 2.17
C PHE A 74 -8.10 0.42 0.93
N TYR A 75 -7.44 -0.32 0.03
CA TYR A 75 -8.10 -0.84 -1.16
C TYR A 75 -9.11 -1.96 -0.84
N ASP A 76 -8.86 -2.77 0.18
CA ASP A 76 -9.86 -3.74 0.66
C ASP A 76 -11.10 -3.02 1.21
N ALA A 77 -10.91 -1.94 1.97
CA ALA A 77 -12.03 -1.11 2.43
C ALA A 77 -12.84 -0.53 1.25
N LEU A 78 -12.18 0.01 0.23
CA LEU A 78 -12.86 0.51 -0.98
C LEU A 78 -13.67 -0.58 -1.68
N LEU A 79 -13.09 -1.78 -1.80
CA LEU A 79 -13.77 -2.91 -2.42
C LEU A 79 -14.99 -3.35 -1.61
N LYS A 80 -14.88 -3.39 -0.27
CA LYS A 80 -16.00 -3.68 0.64
C LYS A 80 -17.10 -2.62 0.54
N ILE A 81 -16.77 -1.34 0.41
CA ILE A 81 -17.75 -0.27 0.18
C ILE A 81 -18.52 -0.51 -1.12
N ARG A 82 -17.83 -0.86 -2.21
CA ARG A 82 -18.46 -1.16 -3.51
C ARG A 82 -19.32 -2.42 -3.48
N GLN A 83 -19.00 -3.35 -2.59
CA GLN A 83 -19.81 -4.55 -2.31
C GLN A 83 -20.98 -4.27 -1.36
N HIS A 84 -21.22 -3.01 -0.96
CA HIS A 84 -22.21 -2.62 0.03
C HIS A 84 -22.05 -3.37 1.37
N ALA A 85 -20.81 -3.71 1.73
CA ALA A 85 -20.53 -4.30 3.02
C ALA A 85 -20.87 -3.32 4.16
N PRO A 86 -21.32 -3.83 5.31
CA PRO A 86 -21.73 -2.97 6.40
C PRO A 86 -20.51 -2.32 7.08
N ALA A 87 -20.76 -1.22 7.79
CA ALA A 87 -19.71 -0.37 8.33
C ALA A 87 -18.73 -1.09 9.26
N GLU A 88 -19.22 -2.08 10.03
CA GLU A 88 -18.41 -2.92 10.91
C GLU A 88 -17.34 -3.75 10.18
N GLN A 89 -17.50 -3.96 8.87
CA GLN A 89 -16.50 -4.63 8.04
C GLN A 89 -15.55 -3.64 7.35
N VAL A 90 -16.00 -2.39 7.13
CA VAL A 90 -15.24 -1.37 6.40
C VAL A 90 -14.38 -0.52 7.34
N LEU A 91 -14.95 -0.01 8.43
CA LEU A 91 -14.29 0.93 9.32
C LEU A 91 -12.99 0.37 9.93
N PRO A 92 -12.91 -0.90 10.38
CA PRO A 92 -11.65 -1.44 10.90
C PRO A 92 -10.52 -1.49 9.86
N LEU A 93 -10.85 -1.70 8.58
CA LEU A 93 -9.87 -1.69 7.49
C LEU A 93 -9.33 -0.27 7.25
N LEU A 94 -10.23 0.71 7.26
CA LEU A 94 -9.85 2.12 7.15
C LEU A 94 -9.02 2.58 8.35
N GLU A 95 -9.40 2.20 9.58
CA GLU A 95 -8.65 2.53 10.79
C GLU A 95 -7.26 1.90 10.78
N ARG A 96 -7.14 0.63 10.35
CA ARG A 96 -5.83 -0.02 10.16
C ARG A 96 -4.97 0.74 9.15
N ALA A 97 -5.54 1.12 8.02
CA ALA A 97 -4.82 1.88 7.00
C ALA A 97 -4.40 3.27 7.50
N ALA A 98 -5.29 3.98 8.20
CA ALA A 98 -5.00 5.28 8.78
C ALA A 98 -3.89 5.22 9.84
N ASN A 99 -3.88 4.17 10.68
CA ASN A 99 -2.82 3.94 11.66
C ASN A 99 -1.45 3.62 11.02
N ALA A 100 -1.43 3.22 9.75
CA ALA A 100 -0.23 3.04 8.94
C ALA A 100 0.09 4.28 8.08
N ASP A 101 -0.39 5.46 8.49
CA ASP A 101 -0.19 6.75 7.84
C ASP A 101 -0.66 6.80 6.38
N GLN A 102 -1.70 6.03 6.02
CA GLN A 102 -2.29 6.09 4.68
C GLN A 102 -3.19 7.33 4.54
N PRO A 103 -2.76 8.39 3.81
CA PRO A 103 -3.55 9.62 3.70
C PRO A 103 -4.98 9.43 3.19
N TYR A 104 -5.18 8.54 2.22
CA TYR A 104 -6.52 8.34 1.64
C TYR A 104 -7.47 7.64 2.62
N ALA A 105 -6.96 6.81 3.52
CA ALA A 105 -7.76 6.21 4.57
C ALA A 105 -8.20 7.25 5.60
N VAL A 106 -7.29 8.15 6.00
CA VAL A 106 -7.61 9.27 6.91
C VAL A 106 -8.65 10.20 6.28
N ALA A 107 -8.50 10.54 5.00
CA ALA A 107 -9.47 11.36 4.27
C ALA A 107 -10.84 10.66 4.12
N LEU A 108 -10.86 9.34 3.88
CA LEU A 108 -12.09 8.57 3.78
C LEU A 108 -12.79 8.40 5.15
N LEU A 109 -12.04 8.25 6.25
CA LEU A 109 -12.60 8.28 7.60
C LEU A 109 -13.20 9.64 7.93
N TYR A 110 -12.50 10.74 7.62
CA TYR A 110 -13.06 12.08 7.75
C TYR A 110 -14.41 12.19 7.03
N ARG A 111 -14.49 11.73 5.78
CA ARG A 111 -15.74 11.75 5.00
C ARG A 111 -16.82 10.91 5.66
N ALA A 112 -16.48 9.68 6.04
CA ALA A 112 -17.40 8.73 6.66
C ALA A 112 -18.08 9.31 7.90
N TYR A 113 -17.35 10.07 8.72
CA TYR A 113 -17.93 10.74 9.90
C TYR A 113 -18.51 12.12 9.61
N SER A 114 -18.12 12.80 8.53
CA SER A 114 -18.67 14.11 8.17
C SER A 114 -20.06 14.03 7.52
N GLN A 115 -20.38 12.91 6.89
CA GLN A 115 -21.59 12.71 6.10
C GLN A 115 -22.15 11.29 6.31
N PRO A 116 -23.47 11.09 6.26
CA PRO A 116 -24.06 9.77 6.36
C PRO A 116 -23.70 8.93 5.11
N MET A 117 -22.73 8.04 5.26
CA MET A 117 -22.26 7.13 4.21
C MET A 117 -22.00 5.73 4.76
N LEU A 118 -21.14 5.62 5.78
CA LEU A 118 -20.88 4.37 6.49
C LEU A 118 -21.55 4.36 7.87
N VAL A 119 -21.47 5.47 8.60
CA VAL A 119 -22.20 5.64 9.86
C VAL A 119 -23.59 6.22 9.59
N GLN A 120 -24.55 5.83 10.42
CA GLN A 120 -25.95 6.26 10.29
C GLN A 120 -26.11 7.78 10.49
N HIS A 121 -25.30 8.36 11.37
CA HIS A 121 -25.34 9.78 11.70
C HIS A 121 -23.93 10.36 11.60
N ALA A 122 -23.82 11.58 11.09
CA ALA A 122 -22.56 12.30 11.09
C ALA A 122 -22.07 12.51 12.54
N ASP A 123 -20.76 12.34 12.73
CA ASP A 123 -20.04 12.60 13.97
C ASP A 123 -18.99 13.69 13.70
N PRO A 124 -19.33 14.97 13.92
CA PRO A 124 -18.44 16.08 13.60
C PRO A 124 -17.18 16.08 14.48
N GLN A 125 -17.24 15.49 15.68
CA GLN A 125 -16.09 15.40 16.56
C GLN A 125 -15.07 14.39 16.01
N ARG A 126 -15.51 13.20 15.61
CA ARG A 126 -14.62 12.23 14.95
C ARG A 126 -14.11 12.74 13.61
N ALA A 127 -14.94 13.40 12.81
CA ALA A 127 -14.49 14.05 11.59
C ALA A 127 -13.35 15.05 11.88
N ALA A 128 -13.52 15.94 12.86
CA ALA A 128 -12.48 16.90 13.24
C ALA A 128 -11.18 16.21 13.68
N GLN A 129 -11.27 15.08 14.40
CA GLN A 129 -10.11 14.27 14.77
C GLN A 129 -9.34 13.75 13.55
N TYR A 130 -10.01 13.19 12.54
CA TYR A 130 -9.33 12.72 11.33
C TYR A 130 -8.76 13.85 10.49
N ARG A 131 -9.41 15.02 10.45
CA ARG A 131 -8.85 16.21 9.82
C ARG A 131 -7.55 16.64 10.50
N ALA A 132 -7.53 16.65 11.84
CA ALA A 132 -6.32 16.97 12.60
C ALA A 132 -5.23 15.90 12.41
N ALA A 133 -5.61 14.62 12.38
CA ALA A 133 -4.68 13.51 12.12
C ALA A 133 -4.03 13.65 10.74
N TYR A 134 -4.79 14.02 9.70
CA TYR A 134 -4.24 14.22 8.36
C TYR A 134 -3.13 15.29 8.37
N ALA A 135 -3.33 16.39 9.10
CA ALA A 135 -2.35 17.47 9.19
C ALA A 135 -1.01 17.04 9.83
N GLN A 136 -0.98 15.91 10.55
CA GLN A 136 0.23 15.35 11.14
C GLN A 136 1.00 14.40 10.20
N LEU A 137 0.39 13.99 9.08
CA LEU A 137 1.03 13.11 8.11
C LEU A 137 2.18 13.82 7.39
N ASP A 138 3.20 13.07 7.01
CA ASP A 138 4.35 13.62 6.29
C ASP A 138 3.96 14.22 4.94
N VAL A 139 2.94 13.66 4.28
CA VAL A 139 2.38 14.21 3.04
C VAL A 139 1.71 15.57 3.21
N ALA A 140 1.16 15.85 4.40
CA ALA A 140 0.60 17.17 4.70
C ALA A 140 1.71 18.19 4.95
N LYS A 141 2.80 17.78 5.59
CA LYS A 141 3.99 18.62 5.82
C LYS A 141 4.74 18.92 4.52
N SER A 142 4.83 17.95 3.62
CA SER A 142 5.46 18.11 2.30
C SER A 142 4.58 18.86 1.30
N GLY A 143 3.28 18.99 1.60
CA GLY A 143 2.29 19.68 0.77
C GLY A 143 1.65 18.81 -0.32
N TYR A 144 1.99 17.51 -0.43
CA TYR A 144 1.36 16.62 -1.40
C TYR A 144 1.16 15.17 -0.93
N PRO A 145 -0.07 14.60 -1.07
CA PRO A 145 -1.30 15.31 -1.41
C PRO A 145 -1.77 16.23 -0.26
N SER A 146 -2.30 17.41 -0.60
CA SER A 146 -3.05 18.21 0.37
C SER A 146 -4.30 17.46 0.83
N PHE A 147 -4.90 17.90 1.94
CA PHE A 147 -6.11 17.25 2.47
C PHE A 147 -7.27 17.32 1.47
N GLU A 148 -7.46 18.49 0.85
CA GLU A 148 -8.48 18.72 -0.18
C GLU A 148 -8.25 17.78 -1.37
N ARG A 149 -7.00 17.65 -1.82
CA ARG A 149 -6.65 16.76 -2.91
C ARG A 149 -6.89 15.28 -2.56
N ALA A 150 -6.61 14.88 -1.32
CA ALA A 150 -6.89 13.53 -0.87
C ALA A 150 -8.40 13.24 -0.85
N GLN A 151 -9.24 14.20 -0.44
CA GLN A 151 -10.70 14.06 -0.49
C GLN A 151 -11.21 13.92 -1.93
N GLU A 152 -10.70 14.72 -2.87
CA GLU A 152 -11.06 14.61 -4.29
C GLU A 152 -10.71 13.23 -4.86
N ILE A 153 -9.52 12.71 -4.54
CA ILE A 153 -9.09 11.38 -4.99
C ILE A 153 -9.98 10.30 -4.39
N VAL A 154 -10.28 10.39 -3.09
CA VAL A 154 -11.20 9.46 -2.44
C VAL A 154 -12.57 9.50 -3.10
N GLU A 155 -13.10 10.69 -3.41
CA GLU A 155 -14.38 10.81 -4.08
C GLU A 155 -14.37 10.16 -5.47
N MET A 156 -13.33 10.42 -6.25
CA MET A 156 -13.16 9.76 -7.54
C MET A 156 -13.12 8.23 -7.38
N LEU A 157 -12.40 7.71 -6.40
CA LEU A 157 -12.31 6.26 -6.17
C LEU A 157 -13.64 5.64 -5.72
N LEU A 158 -14.47 6.37 -4.98
CA LEU A 158 -15.80 5.93 -4.57
C LEU A 158 -16.82 5.97 -5.72
N THR A 159 -16.71 6.96 -6.60
CA THR A 159 -17.68 7.24 -7.67
C THR A 159 -17.31 6.63 -9.02
N GLN A 160 -16.13 6.03 -9.16
CA GLN A 160 -15.73 5.27 -10.35
C GLN A 160 -16.79 4.22 -10.70
N GLN A 161 -17.52 4.47 -11.78
CA GLN A 161 -18.42 3.52 -12.43
C GLN A 161 -17.66 2.76 -13.54
N PRO A 162 -18.05 1.51 -13.87
CA PRO A 162 -17.49 0.82 -15.02
C PRO A 162 -17.70 1.65 -16.29
N PRO A 163 -16.76 1.63 -17.26
CA PRO A 163 -16.99 2.27 -18.55
C PRO A 163 -18.29 1.73 -19.15
N ALA A 164 -19.15 2.62 -19.64
CA ALA A 164 -20.36 2.22 -20.35
C ALA A 164 -19.95 1.32 -21.53
N GLN A 165 -20.50 0.10 -21.56
CA GLN A 165 -20.30 -0.87 -22.64
C GLN A 165 -21.06 -0.44 -23.90
#